data_AF-A1SLK8-F1
#
_entry.id   AF-A1SLK8-F1
#
_cell.length_a   1.000
_cell.length_b   1.000
_cell.length_c   1.000
_cell.angle_alpha   90.00
_cell.angle_beta   90.00
_cell.angle_gamma   90.00
#
_symmetry.space_group_name_H-M   'P 1'
#
loop_
_entity.id
_entity.type
_entity.pdbx_description
1 polymer ?
#
loop_
_entity_poly.entity_id
_entity_poly.type
_entity_poly.pdbx_seq_one_letter_code
_entity_poly.pdbx_strand_id
1 'polypeptide(L)'
;MAREHIPSACPEPSSLPGPVRTCVGCRKRAAKNELVRVTVGSDAHGHPAVVPDPAATAPGRGAHLHPTMECYDLAVRRKAFGRALRVTTGLSSAPVGEYLGSADGTAPHPRSTDRDWSSSS
;
A
#
# COMPACT_ATOMS: atom_id res chain seq x y z
N MET A 1 23.51 -13.64 -38.79
CA MET A 1 23.50 -12.16 -38.59
C MET A 1 22.12 -11.84 -38.04
N ALA A 2 21.96 -11.86 -36.72
CA ALA A 2 22.10 -10.73 -35.80
C ALA A 2 20.77 -9.98 -35.60
N ARG A 3 20.16 -10.22 -34.42
CA ARG A 3 19.35 -9.27 -33.62
C ARG A 3 17.92 -9.06 -34.20
N GLU A 4 16.82 -8.87 -33.44
CA GLU A 4 16.61 -8.12 -32.20
C GLU A 4 15.38 -8.64 -31.41
N HIS A 5 15.52 -8.67 -30.07
CA HIS A 5 14.43 -8.73 -29.11
C HIS A 5 13.78 -7.35 -28.97
N ILE A 6 12.45 -7.23 -29.04
CA ILE A 6 11.70 -6.17 -28.35
C ILE A 6 10.31 -6.70 -27.92
N PRO A 7 10.08 -7.06 -26.65
CA PRO A 7 8.74 -7.23 -26.12
C PRO A 7 8.12 -5.84 -25.88
N SER A 8 7.37 -5.33 -26.85
CA SER A 8 6.53 -4.13 -26.64
C SER A 8 5.22 -4.52 -25.95
N ALA A 9 5.32 -4.90 -24.67
CA ALA A 9 4.25 -4.52 -23.76
C ALA A 9 4.52 -3.06 -23.42
N CYS A 10 3.76 -2.14 -24.02
CA CYS A 10 3.61 -0.82 -23.43
C CYS A 10 3.07 -1.07 -22.02
N PRO A 11 3.79 -0.80 -20.91
CA PRO A 11 3.10 -0.72 -19.64
C PRO A 11 2.06 0.39 -19.80
N GLU A 12 0.80 0.00 -19.64
CA GLU A 12 -0.35 0.87 -19.69
C GLU A 12 -0.11 2.16 -18.91
N PRO A 13 -0.67 3.31 -19.35
CA PRO A 13 -0.42 4.64 -18.81
C PRO A 13 -1.06 4.85 -17.44
N SER A 14 -0.78 3.97 -16.48
CA SER A 14 -0.99 4.19 -15.04
C SER A 14 0.07 5.12 -14.45
N SER A 15 1.08 5.55 -15.22
CA SER A 15 2.21 6.36 -14.75
C SER A 15 2.21 7.80 -15.24
N LEU A 16 1.06 8.50 -15.19
CA LEU A 16 1.15 9.96 -15.15
C LEU A 16 2.00 10.30 -13.90
N PRO A 17 3.10 11.07 -14.02
CA PRO A 17 4.06 11.30 -12.94
C PRO A 17 3.44 12.19 -11.86
N GLY A 18 2.51 11.61 -11.11
CA GLY A 18 1.93 12.18 -9.93
C GLY A 18 2.98 12.26 -8.82
N PRO A 19 2.71 13.01 -7.76
CA PRO A 19 3.62 13.15 -6.64
C PRO A 19 3.99 11.78 -6.07
N VAL A 20 5.28 11.45 -6.10
CA VAL A 20 5.82 10.23 -5.47
C VAL A 20 5.68 10.37 -3.94
N ARG A 21 5.25 9.28 -3.31
CA ARG A 21 5.08 9.19 -1.86
C ARG A 21 5.78 7.96 -1.32
N THR A 22 6.06 7.97 -0.02
CA THR A 22 6.74 6.88 0.67
C THR A 22 5.72 6.06 1.45
N CYS A 23 5.69 4.75 1.21
CA CYS A 23 4.88 3.82 2.00
C CYS A 23 5.37 3.79 3.46
N VAL A 24 4.48 3.95 4.43
CA VAL A 24 4.84 3.97 5.85
C VAL A 24 5.19 2.60 6.42
N GLY A 25 4.74 1.50 5.79
CA GLY A 25 5.07 0.13 6.19
C GLY A 25 6.45 -0.31 5.72
N CYS A 26 6.65 -0.39 4.41
CA CYS A 26 7.89 -0.88 3.80
C CYS A 26 8.95 0.20 3.50
N ARG A 27 8.60 1.49 3.63
CA ARG A 27 9.48 2.65 3.34
C ARG A 27 9.95 2.78 1.88
N LYS A 28 9.36 2.04 0.94
CA LYS A 28 9.58 2.20 -0.50
C LYS A 28 8.82 3.40 -1.04
N ARG A 29 9.35 4.02 -2.10
CA ARG A 29 8.72 5.13 -2.83
C ARG A 29 7.88 4.56 -3.98
N ALA A 30 6.66 5.04 -4.16
CA ALA A 30 5.77 4.68 -5.26
C ALA A 30 4.92 5.89 -5.67
N ALA A 31 4.29 5.82 -6.84
CA ALA A 31 3.40 6.89 -7.27
C ALA A 31 2.17 6.98 -6.37
N LYS A 32 1.57 8.18 -6.26
CA LYS A 32 0.39 8.40 -5.39
C LYS A 32 -0.75 7.43 -5.69
N ASN A 33 -0.95 7.07 -6.95
CA ASN A 33 -2.02 6.17 -7.40
C ASN A 33 -1.73 4.68 -7.11
N GLU A 34 -0.48 4.32 -6.85
CA GLU A 34 -0.09 2.97 -6.39
C GLU A 34 -0.22 2.82 -4.86
N LEU A 35 -0.57 3.90 -4.16
CA LEU A 35 -0.63 3.96 -2.70
C LEU A 35 -2.04 4.36 -2.25
N VAL A 36 -2.57 3.62 -1.28
CA VAL A 36 -3.77 3.99 -0.55
C VAL A 36 -3.41 5.03 0.49
N ARG A 37 -4.15 6.14 0.51
CA ARG A 37 -4.05 7.12 1.59
C ARG A 37 -4.86 6.62 2.78
N VAL A 38 -4.30 6.76 3.97
CA VAL A 38 -4.99 6.53 5.23
C VAL A 38 -4.92 7.79 6.08
N THR A 39 -5.99 8.11 6.79
CA THR A 39 -6.11 9.34 7.59
C THR A 39 -6.56 9.03 9.00
N VAL A 40 -6.38 9.99 9.91
CA VAL A 40 -7.05 9.94 11.21
C VAL A 40 -8.50 10.34 10.99
N GLY A 41 -9.42 9.46 11.37
CA GLY A 41 -10.85 9.71 11.42
C GLY A 41 -11.43 9.16 12.70
N SER A 42 -12.72 8.88 12.67
CA SER A 42 -13.43 8.17 13.73
C SER A 42 -13.92 6.82 13.22
N ASP A 43 -13.91 5.80 14.07
CA ASP A 43 -14.60 4.54 13.80
C ASP A 43 -16.13 4.71 13.89
N ALA A 44 -16.87 3.60 13.70
CA ALA A 44 -18.33 3.57 13.80
C ALA A 44 -18.87 3.97 15.19
N HIS A 45 -18.01 3.95 16.22
CA HIS A 45 -18.34 4.31 17.60
C HIS A 45 -17.88 5.72 17.97
N GLY A 46 -17.29 6.46 17.03
CA GLY A 46 -16.79 7.82 17.25
C GLY A 46 -15.37 7.88 17.85
N HIS A 47 -14.70 6.74 18.06
CA HIS A 47 -13.35 6.70 18.62
C HIS A 47 -12.29 7.00 17.55
N PRO A 48 -11.16 7.62 17.93
CA PRO A 48 -10.13 7.97 16.98
C PRO A 48 -9.50 6.71 16.37
N ALA A 49 -9.61 6.59 15.05
CA ALA A 49 -9.16 5.43 14.29
C ALA A 49 -8.45 5.84 13.00
N VAL A 50 -7.64 4.93 12.47
CA VAL A 50 -7.07 5.07 11.13
C VAL A 50 -8.11 4.56 10.14
N VAL A 51 -8.51 5.43 9.21
CA VAL A 51 -9.49 5.11 8.17
C VAL A 51 -8.84 5.14 6.79
N PRO A 52 -9.18 4.20 5.89
CA PRO A 52 -8.74 4.25 4.50
C PRO A 52 -9.49 5.35 3.74
N ASP A 53 -8.76 6.15 2.97
CA ASP A 53 -9.30 7.22 2.13
C ASP A 53 -8.75 7.08 0.69
N PRO A 54 -9.32 6.15 -0.11
CA PRO A 54 -8.88 5.95 -1.49
C PRO A 54 -9.15 7.18 -2.38
N ALA A 55 -10.18 7.98 -2.06
CA ALA A 55 -10.53 9.19 -2.80
C ALA A 55 -9.56 10.36 -2.52
N ALA A 56 -8.73 10.26 -1.47
CA ALA A 56 -7.85 11.32 -0.99
C ALA A 56 -8.60 12.64 -0.70
N THR A 57 -9.87 12.56 -0.31
CA THR A 57 -10.76 13.71 -0.08
C THR A 57 -10.83 14.11 1.39
N ALA A 58 -10.38 13.26 2.31
CA ALA A 58 -10.52 13.54 3.74
C ALA A 58 -9.58 14.69 4.18
N PRO A 59 -10.08 15.71 4.90
CA PRO A 59 -9.24 16.77 5.44
C PRO A 59 -8.32 16.21 6.55
N GLY A 60 -7.09 16.73 6.62
CA GLY A 60 -6.15 16.40 7.70
C GLY A 60 -4.89 15.65 7.29
N ARG A 61 -4.15 15.17 8.29
CA ARG A 61 -2.88 14.46 8.09
C ARG A 61 -3.17 13.06 7.53
N GLY A 62 -2.56 12.75 6.40
CA GLY A 62 -2.63 11.43 5.79
C GLY A 62 -1.26 10.74 5.75
N ALA A 63 -1.29 9.43 5.83
CA ALA A 63 -0.18 8.54 5.54
C ALA A 63 -0.49 7.76 4.25
N HIS A 64 0.56 7.22 3.62
CA HIS A 64 0.42 6.43 2.40
C HIS A 64 0.92 5.01 2.65
N LEU A 65 0.18 4.03 2.15
CA LEU A 65 0.46 2.60 2.29
C LEU A 65 0.24 1.92 0.95
N HIS A 66 1.01 0.90 0.60
CA HIS A 66 0.62 0.04 -0.51
C HIS A 66 -0.68 -0.69 -0.15
N PRO A 67 -1.55 -0.98 -1.13
CA PRO A 67 -2.76 -1.79 -0.94
C PRO A 67 -2.41 -3.28 -0.72
N THR A 68 -1.52 -3.59 0.23
CA THR A 68 -1.08 -4.96 0.53
C THR A 68 -1.09 -5.23 2.02
N MET A 69 -1.51 -6.43 2.41
CA MET A 69 -1.54 -6.86 3.81
C MET A 69 -0.15 -6.90 4.45
N GLU A 70 0.90 -7.18 3.67
CA GLU A 70 2.28 -7.13 4.17
C GLU A 70 2.69 -5.72 4.61
N CYS A 71 2.36 -4.70 3.81
CA CYS A 71 2.65 -3.32 4.18
C CYS A 71 1.84 -2.89 5.40
N TYR A 72 0.60 -3.36 5.52
CA TYR A 72 -0.24 -3.13 6.69
C TYR A 72 0.34 -3.75 7.96
N ASP A 73 0.70 -5.04 7.96
CA ASP A 73 1.30 -5.71 9.13
C ASP A 73 2.58 -5.00 9.58
N LEU A 74 3.45 -4.64 8.63
CA LEU A 74 4.66 -3.87 8.92
C LEU A 74 4.34 -2.51 9.55
N ALA A 75 3.31 -1.82 9.06
CA ALA A 75 2.90 -0.52 9.59
C ALA A 75 2.31 -0.64 11.01
N VAL A 76 1.51 -1.67 11.28
CA VAL A 76 0.95 -1.97 12.61
C VAL A 76 2.08 -2.33 13.59
N ARG A 77 2.91 -3.32 13.22
CA ARG A 77 4.01 -3.82 14.06
C ARG A 77 5.00 -2.72 14.45
N ARG A 78 5.29 -1.79 13.53
CA ARG A 78 6.21 -0.66 13.75
C ARG A 78 5.55 0.58 14.35
N LYS A 79 4.24 0.54 14.63
CA LYS A 79 3.45 1.71 15.05
C LYS A 79 3.62 2.91 14.09
N ALA A 80 3.76 2.62 12.80
CA ALA A 80 4.06 3.61 11.77
C ALA A 80 2.91 4.61 11.58
N PHE A 81 1.67 4.18 11.77
CA PHE A 81 0.49 5.05 11.71
C PHE A 81 0.53 6.15 12.76
N GLY A 82 0.80 5.81 14.02
CA GLY A 82 0.93 6.81 15.10
C GLY A 82 2.03 7.83 14.79
N ARG A 83 3.18 7.38 14.26
CA ARG A 83 4.27 8.27 13.88
C ARG A 83 3.93 9.17 12.68
N ALA A 84 3.33 8.62 11.63
CA ALA A 84 3.02 9.35 10.40
C ALA A 84 1.86 10.34 10.62
N LEU A 85 0.89 9.96 11.44
CA LEU A 85 -0.29 10.77 11.76
C LEU A 85 -0.07 11.68 12.97
N ARG A 86 1.10 11.58 13.64
CA ARG A 86 1.46 12.30 14.88
C ARG A 86 0.46 12.09 16.01
N VAL A 87 0.05 10.84 16.22
CA VAL A 87 -0.81 10.44 17.33
C VAL A 87 -0.03 9.50 18.26
N THR A 88 0.01 9.86 19.53
CA THR A 88 0.95 9.32 20.52
C THR A 88 0.68 7.85 20.85
N THR A 89 -0.58 7.42 20.92
CA THR A 89 -0.96 6.01 21.16
C THR A 89 -2.47 5.81 21.04
N GLY A 90 -2.91 4.64 20.59
CA GLY A 90 -4.31 4.19 20.74
C GLY A 90 -5.22 4.23 19.50
N LEU A 91 -4.70 4.58 18.31
CA LEU A 91 -5.52 4.50 17.10
C LEU A 91 -5.73 3.05 16.68
N SER A 92 -6.99 2.61 16.59
CA SER A 92 -7.31 1.36 15.92
C SER A 92 -7.03 1.50 14.43
N SER A 93 -6.32 0.53 13.85
CA SER A 93 -6.08 0.44 12.40
C SER A 93 -6.91 -0.65 11.75
N ALA A 94 -7.83 -1.27 12.51
CA ALA A 94 -8.72 -2.31 12.03
C ALA A 94 -9.49 -1.92 10.74
N PRO A 95 -10.03 -0.69 10.59
CA PRO A 95 -10.76 -0.32 9.37
C PRO A 95 -9.89 -0.37 8.11
N VAL A 96 -8.58 -0.10 8.23
CA VAL A 96 -7.63 -0.22 7.12
C VAL A 96 -7.41 -1.69 6.77
N GLY A 97 -7.24 -2.55 7.77
CA GLY A 97 -7.07 -4.00 7.56
C GLY A 97 -8.29 -4.64 6.87
N GLU A 98 -9.49 -4.29 7.31
CA GLU A 98 -10.75 -4.76 6.71
C GLU A 98 -10.91 -4.29 5.25
N TYR A 99 -10.57 -3.03 4.99
CA TYR A 99 -10.57 -2.49 3.63
C TYR A 99 -9.55 -3.20 2.73
N LEU A 100 -8.34 -3.47 3.21
CA LEU A 100 -7.33 -4.20 2.45
C LEU A 100 -7.72 -5.66 2.21
N GLY A 101 -8.31 -6.32 3.21
CA GLY A 101 -8.85 -7.67 3.04
C GLY A 101 -10.01 -7.75 2.05
N SER A 102 -10.79 -6.66 1.93
CA SER A 102 -11.87 -6.55 0.93
C SER A 102 -11.34 -6.15 -0.45
N ALA A 103 -10.22 -5.42 -0.53
CA ALA A 103 -9.59 -4.96 -1.76
C ALA A 103 -8.71 -6.03 -2.44
N ASP A 104 -8.30 -7.07 -1.72
CA ASP A 104 -7.55 -8.23 -2.25
C ASP A 104 -8.32 -8.99 -3.37
N GLY A 105 -9.61 -8.71 -3.55
CA GLY A 105 -10.43 -9.19 -4.68
C GLY A 105 -10.21 -8.44 -6.01
N THR A 106 -9.39 -7.39 -6.08
CA THR A 106 -9.08 -6.68 -7.33
C THR A 106 -7.58 -6.45 -7.51
N ALA A 107 -7.03 -7.26 -8.42
CA ALA A 107 -5.79 -7.15 -9.16
C ALA A 107 -4.63 -8.10 -8.74
N PRO A 108 -4.02 -8.77 -9.74
CA PRO A 108 -3.20 -9.94 -9.55
C PRO A 108 -1.81 -9.60 -9.02
N HIS A 109 -1.45 -10.26 -7.93
CA HIS A 109 -0.07 -10.65 -7.61
C HIS A 109 0.71 -11.13 -8.86
N PRO A 110 1.74 -10.43 -9.36
CA PRO A 110 2.76 -11.14 -10.12
C PRO A 110 3.45 -12.08 -9.14
N ARG A 111 3.23 -13.40 -9.34
CA ARG A 111 3.88 -14.50 -8.63
C ARG A 111 5.33 -14.13 -8.31
N SER A 112 5.60 -13.82 -7.04
CA SER A 112 6.96 -13.64 -6.57
C SER A 112 7.57 -15.03 -6.36
N THR A 113 8.31 -15.45 -7.37
CA THR A 113 9.43 -16.39 -7.30
C THR A 113 9.06 -17.86 -7.11
N ASP A 114 8.83 -18.50 -8.25
CA ASP A 114 9.37 -19.83 -8.55
C ASP A 114 10.72 -20.04 -7.82
N ARG A 115 10.71 -20.92 -6.82
CA ARG A 115 11.91 -21.64 -6.41
C ARG A 115 11.72 -23.06 -6.88
N ASP A 116 11.97 -23.28 -8.15
CA ASP A 116 12.29 -24.59 -8.70
C ASP A 116 13.58 -25.08 -8.01
N TRP A 117 13.45 -25.92 -6.99
CA TRP A 117 14.56 -26.74 -6.51
C TRP A 117 14.73 -27.86 -7.53
N SER A 118 15.35 -27.54 -8.66
CA SER A 118 16.04 -28.50 -9.53
C SER A 118 17.52 -28.38 -9.27
N SER A 119 18.07 -29.32 -8.51
CA SER A 119 19.47 -29.79 -8.54
C SER A 119 19.52 -31.00 -7.59
N SER A 120 19.36 -32.23 -8.06
CA SER A 120 20.37 -33.03 -8.79
C SER A 120 21.71 -33.04 -8.07
N SER A 121 21.93 -34.07 -7.24
CA SER A 121 23.14 -34.91 -7.22
C SER A 121 22.89 -36.12 -6.34
#